data_AF-A0A6V8E1K6-F1
#
_entry.id   AF-A0A6V8E1K6-F1
#
_cell.length_a   1.000
_cell.length_b   1.000
_cell.length_c   1.000
_cell.angle_alpha   90.00
_cell.angle_beta   90.00
_cell.angle_gamma   90.00
#
_symmetry.space_group_name_H-M   'P 1'
#
loop_
_entity.id
_entity.type
_entity.pdbx_description
1 polymer ?
#
loop_
_entity_poly.entity_id
_entity_poly.type
_entity_poly.pdbx_seq_one_letter_code
_entity_poly.pdbx_strand_id
1 'polypeptide(L)'
;MPSAITNIAGYRFVDLVDLDRLQSVFRSVCLDLGLKGTVLLAPEGMNFYVAGPASSIDGFVQFLGKDKRFAGIGIKRSFTDYQPFNRLNIRIKKEIISVGLDNIRPADTTGPSIGPAAFKTMLDNGEFVHVLDTRNEYEMRIGTFENAINLHLPS
;
A
#
# COMPACT_ATOMS: atom_id res chain seq x y z
N MET A 1 4.60 -0.48 30.21
CA MET A 1 4.76 0.27 28.95
C MET A 1 3.95 -0.46 27.89
N PRO A 2 2.99 0.18 27.19
CA PRO A 2 2.41 -0.46 26.00
C PRO A 2 3.55 -0.75 25.03
N SER A 3 3.66 -2.00 24.57
CA SER A 3 4.66 -2.34 23.54
C SER A 3 4.28 -1.61 22.26
N ALA A 4 5.20 -0.83 21.71
CA ALA A 4 4.98 -0.14 20.43
C ALA A 4 4.49 -1.14 19.37
N ILE A 5 3.35 -0.82 18.75
CA ILE A 5 2.80 -1.56 17.61
C ILE A 5 3.53 -1.07 16.36
N THR A 6 4.03 -2.03 15.57
CA THR A 6 4.64 -1.76 14.28
C THR A 6 3.57 -1.92 13.21
N ASN A 7 3.44 -0.90 12.38
CA ASN A 7 2.57 -0.86 11.22
C ASN A 7 3.42 -0.98 9.97
N ILE A 8 2.96 -1.77 9.01
CA ILE A 8 3.54 -1.83 7.68
C ILE A 8 2.48 -1.58 6.62
N ALA A 9 2.88 -0.90 5.55
CA ALA A 9 2.09 -0.79 4.34
C ALA A 9 2.99 -1.01 3.12
N GLY A 10 2.44 -1.60 2.08
CA GLY A 10 3.15 -1.87 0.84
C GLY A 10 2.23 -2.38 -0.25
N TYR A 11 2.67 -2.25 -1.48
CA TYR A 11 2.00 -2.82 -2.64
C TYR A 11 3.03 -3.34 -3.64
N ARG A 12 2.59 -4.26 -4.50
CA ARG A 12 3.38 -4.83 -5.58
C ARG A 12 2.44 -5.20 -6.71
N PHE A 13 2.72 -4.66 -7.89
CA PHE A 13 2.15 -5.16 -9.12
C PHE A 13 2.95 -6.38 -9.59
N VAL A 14 2.28 -7.51 -9.71
CA VAL A 14 2.82 -8.81 -10.15
C VAL A 14 1.66 -9.73 -10.49
N ASP A 15 1.77 -10.50 -11.58
CA ASP A 15 0.70 -11.42 -11.97
C ASP A 15 0.48 -12.52 -10.92
N LEU A 16 -0.75 -12.62 -10.43
CA LEU A 16 -1.20 -13.61 -9.46
C LEU A 16 -2.30 -14.48 -10.07
N VAL A 17 -1.98 -15.76 -10.30
CA VAL A 17 -2.92 -16.74 -10.89
C VAL A 17 -3.61 -17.63 -9.85
N ASP A 18 -3.12 -17.64 -8.61
CA ASP A 18 -3.51 -18.56 -7.54
C ASP A 18 -4.13 -17.81 -6.33
N LEU A 19 -5.03 -16.86 -6.61
CA LEU A 19 -5.59 -15.92 -5.63
C LEU A 19 -6.28 -16.61 -4.43
N ASP A 20 -7.08 -17.65 -4.65
CA ASP A 20 -7.78 -18.36 -3.56
C ASP A 20 -6.80 -19.07 -2.61
N ARG A 21 -5.75 -19.67 -3.19
CA ARG A 21 -4.67 -20.29 -2.43
C ARG A 21 -3.93 -19.24 -1.61
N LEU A 22 -3.55 -18.13 -2.25
CA LEU A 22 -2.88 -17.02 -1.59
C LEU A 22 -3.74 -16.45 -0.47
N GLN A 23 -5.03 -16.22 -0.70
CA GLN A 23 -5.95 -15.71 0.32
C GLN A 23 -5.94 -16.60 1.57
N SER A 24 -5.98 -17.92 1.37
CA SER A 24 -5.95 -18.90 2.46
C SER A 24 -4.62 -18.89 3.21
N VAL A 25 -3.50 -18.89 2.49
CA VAL A 25 -2.15 -18.85 3.08
C VAL A 25 -1.92 -17.56 3.86
N PHE A 26 -2.21 -16.40 3.27
CA PHE A 26 -2.07 -15.10 3.93
C PHE A 26 -2.95 -15.00 5.18
N ARG A 27 -4.17 -15.54 5.12
CA ARG A 27 -5.06 -15.60 6.28
C ARG A 27 -4.43 -16.43 7.40
N SER A 28 -3.95 -17.64 7.13
CA SER A 28 -3.32 -18.48 8.16
C SER A 28 -2.13 -17.76 8.78
N VAL A 29 -1.19 -17.30 7.96
CA VAL A 29 0.04 -16.65 8.44
C VAL A 29 -0.26 -15.42 9.29
N CYS A 30 -1.19 -14.57 8.85
CA CYS A 30 -1.54 -13.37 9.61
C CYS A 30 -2.25 -13.71 10.94
N LEU A 31 -3.08 -14.76 10.96
CA LEU A 31 -3.73 -15.24 12.20
C LEU A 31 -2.71 -15.82 13.17
N ASP A 32 -1.80 -16.67 12.68
CA ASP A 32 -0.75 -17.31 13.48
C ASP A 32 0.21 -16.27 14.09
N LEU A 33 0.48 -15.19 13.36
CA LEU A 33 1.29 -14.06 13.83
C LEU A 33 0.50 -13.04 14.68
N GLY A 34 -0.82 -13.21 14.83
CA GLY A 34 -1.67 -12.27 15.57
C GLY A 34 -1.80 -10.89 14.95
N LEU A 35 -1.63 -10.77 13.63
CA LEU A 35 -1.68 -9.51 12.90
C LEU A 35 -3.12 -9.07 12.64
N LYS A 36 -3.33 -7.75 12.61
CA LYS A 36 -4.59 -7.12 12.22
C LYS A 36 -4.36 -6.13 11.08
N GLY A 37 -5.39 -5.83 10.32
CA GLY A 37 -5.30 -4.97 9.13
C GLY A 37 -5.89 -5.64 7.90
N THR A 38 -5.42 -5.25 6.72
CA THR A 38 -5.95 -5.73 5.45
C THR A 38 -4.84 -6.17 4.49
N VAL A 39 -5.09 -7.27 3.79
CA VAL A 39 -4.37 -7.68 2.58
C VAL A 39 -5.38 -7.79 1.45
N LEU A 40 -5.14 -7.05 0.38
CA LEU A 40 -5.86 -7.09 -0.88
C LEU A 40 -5.04 -7.88 -1.89
N LEU A 41 -5.69 -8.83 -2.55
CA LEU A 41 -5.12 -9.63 -3.63
C LEU A 41 -5.98 -9.41 -4.87
N ALA A 42 -5.34 -9.19 -6.01
CA ALA A 42 -6.00 -9.11 -7.31
C ALA A 42 -5.10 -9.79 -8.36
N PRO A 43 -5.62 -10.11 -9.57
CA PRO A 43 -4.80 -10.72 -10.61
C PRO A 43 -3.53 -9.93 -10.93
N GLU A 44 -3.57 -8.60 -10.78
CA GLU A 44 -2.47 -7.68 -11.04
C GLU A 44 -1.48 -7.53 -9.87
N GLY A 45 -1.75 -8.10 -8.68
CA GLY A 45 -0.81 -8.01 -7.56
C GLY A 45 -1.43 -7.98 -6.16
N MET A 46 -0.71 -7.37 -5.22
CA MET A 46 -1.12 -7.24 -3.82
C MET A 46 -0.97 -5.81 -3.28
N ASN A 47 -1.83 -5.45 -2.33
CA ASN A 47 -1.72 -4.24 -1.51
C ASN A 47 -2.06 -4.61 -0.06
N PHE A 48 -1.26 -4.19 0.90
CA PHE A 48 -1.49 -4.50 2.30
C PHE A 48 -1.18 -3.34 3.22
N TYR A 49 -1.87 -3.34 4.35
CA TYR A 49 -1.59 -2.54 5.52
C TYR A 49 -1.92 -3.37 6.75
N VAL A 50 -0.90 -3.80 7.50
CA VAL A 50 -1.06 -4.66 8.67
C VAL A 50 -0.25 -4.15 9.86
N ALA A 51 -0.72 -4.46 11.06
CA ALA A 51 -0.12 -4.00 12.29
C ALA A 51 -0.13 -5.07 13.38
N GLY A 52 0.93 -5.06 14.19
CA GLY A 52 1.10 -5.95 15.34
C GLY A 52 2.44 -5.76 16.03
N PRO A 53 2.81 -6.66 16.93
CA PRO A 53 4.13 -6.65 17.56
C PRO A 53 5.26 -6.68 16.52
N ALA A 54 6.39 -6.06 16.81
CA ALA A 54 7.53 -6.00 15.89
C ALA A 54 7.97 -7.39 15.40
N SER A 55 8.05 -8.38 16.30
CA SER A 55 8.38 -9.76 15.95
C SER A 55 7.39 -10.41 14.98
N SER A 56 6.09 -10.11 15.14
CA SER A 56 5.05 -10.59 14.23
C SER A 56 5.18 -9.97 12.84
N ILE A 57 5.50 -8.66 12.80
CA ILE A 57 5.77 -7.96 11.54
C ILE A 57 6.98 -8.54 10.84
N ASP A 58 8.08 -8.78 11.56
CA ASP A 58 9.29 -9.36 10.97
C ASP A 58 9.03 -10.77 10.43
N GLY A 59 8.23 -11.59 11.15
CA GLY A 59 7.77 -12.89 10.67
C GLY A 59 6.96 -12.79 9.37
N PHE A 60 6.08 -11.79 9.25
CA PHE A 60 5.32 -11.55 8.02
C PHE A 60 6.22 -11.09 6.86
N VAL A 61 7.17 -10.19 7.11
CA VAL A 61 8.14 -9.74 6.10
C VAL A 61 9.00 -10.90 5.63
N GLN A 62 9.45 -11.77 6.54
CA GLN A 62 10.18 -12.96 6.18
C GLN A 62 9.33 -13.92 5.35
N PHE A 63 8.05 -14.10 5.69
CA PHE A 63 7.11 -14.89 4.89
C PHE A 63 6.95 -14.33 3.47
N LEU A 64 6.78 -13.01 3.31
CA LEU A 64 6.75 -12.37 1.99
C LEU A 64 8.02 -12.68 1.19
N GLY A 65 9.18 -12.63 1.84
CA GLY A 65 10.47 -12.93 1.21
C GLY A 65 10.65 -14.37 0.72
N LYS A 66 9.82 -15.32 1.16
CA LYS A 66 9.87 -16.72 0.70
C LYS A 66 9.29 -16.91 -0.70
N ASP A 67 8.38 -16.03 -1.12
CA ASP A 67 7.80 -16.05 -2.45
C ASP A 67 8.50 -15.02 -3.34
N LYS A 68 9.10 -15.48 -4.44
CA LYS A 68 9.83 -14.61 -5.38
C LYS A 68 8.97 -13.46 -5.94
N ARG A 69 7.64 -13.62 -5.96
CA ARG A 69 6.71 -12.59 -6.43
C ARG A 69 6.65 -11.39 -5.49
N PHE A 70 6.87 -11.61 -4.19
CA PHE A 70 6.80 -10.59 -3.14
C PHE A 70 8.17 -10.23 -2.54
N ALA A 71 9.22 -10.97 -2.91
CA ALA A 71 10.58 -10.65 -2.51
C ALA A 71 10.98 -9.23 -2.94
N GLY A 72 11.56 -8.47 -2.00
CA GLY A 72 12.00 -7.09 -2.26
C GLY A 72 10.86 -6.07 -2.37
N ILE A 73 9.63 -6.41 -1.96
CA ILE A 73 8.51 -5.47 -1.90
C ILE A 73 8.88 -4.24 -1.06
N GLY A 74 8.54 -3.05 -1.56
CA GLY A 74 8.78 -1.80 -0.85
C GLY A 74 7.84 -1.68 0.36
N ILE A 75 8.40 -1.81 1.57
CA ILE A 75 7.62 -1.74 2.81
C ILE A 75 7.89 -0.42 3.52
N LYS A 76 6.82 0.34 3.75
CA LYS A 76 6.84 1.51 4.64
C LYS A 76 6.49 1.06 6.05
N ARG A 77 7.31 1.44 7.03
CA ARG A 77 7.09 1.17 8.46
C ARG A 77 6.68 2.45 9.19
N SER A 78 5.73 2.33 10.11
CA SER A 78 5.38 3.36 11.08
C SER A 78 5.04 2.74 12.43
N PHE A 79 5.00 3.54 13.49
CA PHE A 79 4.85 3.05 14.87
C PHE A 79 3.70 3.75 15.57
N THR A 80 2.93 3.00 16.35
CA THR A 80 1.81 3.51 17.15
C THR A 80 1.80 2.87 18.53
N ASP A 81 1.32 3.59 19.55
CA ASP A 81 1.22 3.07 20.92
C ASP A 81 -0.04 2.21 21.15
N TYR A 82 -0.89 2.12 20.13
CA TYR A 82 -2.13 1.34 20.11
C TYR A 82 -2.23 0.53 18.81
N GLN A 83 -3.11 -0.47 18.81
CA GLN A 83 -3.41 -1.32 17.65
C GLN A 83 -4.48 -0.62 16.77
N PRO A 84 -4.13 -0.10 15.57
CA PRO A 84 -5.08 0.72 14.79
C PRO A 84 -6.15 -0.07 14.07
N PHE A 85 -5.96 -1.39 13.90
CA PHE A 85 -6.93 -2.24 13.21
C PHE A 85 -7.65 -3.17 14.18
N ASN A 86 -8.98 -3.24 14.07
CA ASN A 86 -9.80 -4.07 14.96
C ASN A 86 -9.79 -5.56 14.58
N ARG A 87 -9.65 -5.86 13.27
CA ARG A 87 -9.72 -7.21 12.71
C ARG A 87 -8.76 -7.39 11.53
N LEU A 88 -8.52 -8.64 11.18
CA LEU A 88 -7.84 -9.03 9.95
C LEU A 88 -8.85 -9.16 8.80
N ASN A 89 -8.53 -8.60 7.64
CA ASN A 89 -9.29 -8.79 6.40
C ASN A 89 -8.34 -9.25 5.29
N ILE A 90 -8.58 -10.42 4.71
CA ILE A 90 -7.90 -10.85 3.48
C ILE A 90 -8.94 -10.92 2.37
N ARG A 91 -8.85 -10.04 1.38
CA ARG A 91 -9.88 -9.89 0.34
C ARG A 91 -9.30 -10.06 -1.05
N ILE A 92 -10.00 -10.81 -1.87
CA ILE A 92 -9.78 -10.83 -3.32
C ILE A 92 -10.58 -9.68 -3.93
N LYS A 93 -9.94 -8.93 -4.82
CA LYS A 93 -10.49 -7.78 -5.54
C LYS A 93 -10.20 -7.91 -7.02
N LYS A 94 -10.91 -7.12 -7.83
CA LYS A 94 -10.62 -6.97 -9.26
C LYS A 94 -9.29 -6.23 -9.47
N GLU A 95 -9.06 -5.19 -8.69
CA GLU A 95 -7.87 -4.33 -8.70
C GLU A 95 -7.39 -4.11 -7.26
N ILE A 96 -6.07 -4.00 -7.05
CA ILE A 96 -5.48 -3.66 -5.74
C ILE A 96 -5.46 -2.16 -5.46
N ILE A 97 -5.54 -1.36 -6.53
CA ILE A 97 -5.72 0.09 -6.52
C ILE A 97 -6.76 0.37 -7.58
N SER A 98 -7.94 0.83 -7.17
CA SER A 98 -9.04 1.05 -8.11
C SER A 98 -8.75 2.26 -9.00
N VAL A 99 -8.40 1.98 -10.25
CA VAL A 99 -8.24 3.00 -11.31
C VAL A 99 -9.38 2.90 -12.31
N GLY A 100 -10.02 1.73 -12.44
CA GLY A 100 -11.17 1.51 -13.32
C GLY A 100 -10.83 1.58 -14.81
N LEU A 101 -9.57 1.25 -15.16
CA LEU A 101 -9.06 1.29 -16.53
C LEU A 101 -8.55 -0.11 -16.90
N ASP A 102 -9.41 -0.89 -17.59
CA ASP A 102 -9.19 -2.31 -17.90
C ASP A 102 -7.90 -2.60 -18.72
N ASN A 103 -7.32 -1.58 -19.36
CA ASN A 103 -6.19 -1.72 -20.30
C ASN A 103 -4.86 -1.19 -19.76
N ILE A 104 -4.78 -0.80 -18.49
CA ILE A 104 -3.53 -0.31 -17.89
C ILE A 104 -2.89 -1.42 -17.07
N ARG A 105 -1.63 -1.73 -17.37
CA ARG A 105 -0.80 -2.66 -16.59
C ARG A 105 0.36 -1.91 -15.96
N PRO A 106 0.23 -1.44 -14.70
CA PRO A 106 1.31 -0.73 -14.02
C PRO A 106 2.58 -1.58 -13.82
N ALA A 107 2.46 -2.90 -13.92
CA ALA A 107 3.60 -3.82 -13.94
C ALA A 107 4.50 -3.63 -15.16
N ASP A 108 3.94 -3.23 -16.31
CA ASP A 108 4.65 -3.18 -17.60
C ASP A 108 5.27 -1.81 -17.87
N THR A 109 4.63 -0.71 -17.44
CA THR A 109 5.15 0.65 -17.68
C THR A 109 4.62 1.62 -16.63
N THR A 110 5.54 2.39 -16.03
CA THR A 110 5.23 3.56 -15.21
C THR A 110 5.98 4.77 -15.73
N GLY A 111 5.45 5.97 -15.50
CA GLY A 111 6.18 7.21 -15.78
C GLY A 111 7.45 7.36 -14.93
N PRO A 112 8.33 8.32 -15.28
CA PRO A 112 9.50 8.65 -14.48
C PRO A 112 9.12 9.00 -13.04
N SER A 113 9.92 8.54 -12.08
CA SER A 113 9.75 8.89 -10.66
C SER A 113 10.60 10.11 -10.31
N ILE A 114 10.04 11.02 -9.50
CA ILE A 114 10.77 12.13 -8.91
C ILE A 114 10.89 11.94 -7.40
N GLY A 115 12.09 12.15 -6.87
CA GLY A 115 12.34 12.08 -5.42
C GLY A 115 11.76 13.29 -4.67
N PRO A 116 11.42 13.15 -3.37
CA PRO A 116 10.81 14.24 -2.59
C PRO A 116 11.61 15.54 -2.58
N ALA A 117 12.94 15.46 -2.44
CA ALA A 117 13.81 16.65 -2.41
C ALA A 117 13.88 17.35 -3.77
N ALA A 118 13.93 16.58 -4.85
CA ALA A 118 13.93 17.13 -6.21
C ALA A 118 12.60 17.83 -6.50
N PHE A 119 11.47 17.19 -6.14
CA PHE A 119 10.15 17.79 -6.32
C PHE A 119 9.97 19.08 -5.50
N LYS A 120 10.41 19.09 -4.24
CA LYS A 120 10.43 20.30 -3.41
C LYS A 120 11.25 21.41 -4.06
N THR A 121 12.44 21.08 -4.57
CA THR A 121 13.32 22.05 -5.23
C THR A 121 12.66 22.67 -6.46
N MET A 122 11.97 21.88 -7.29
CA MET A 122 11.23 22.41 -8.44
C MET A 122 10.15 23.40 -8.02
N LEU A 123 9.39 23.08 -6.96
CA LEU A 123 8.35 23.97 -6.43
C LEU A 123 8.95 25.25 -5.84
N ASP A 124 10.01 25.13 -5.03
CA ASP A 124 10.71 26.28 -4.41
C ASP A 124 11.33 27.21 -5.47
N ASN A 125 11.79 26.66 -6.59
CA ASN A 125 12.35 27.41 -7.72
C ASN A 125 11.29 28.10 -8.58
N GLY A 126 9.99 27.88 -8.31
CA GLY A 126 8.90 28.44 -9.10
C GLY A 126 8.80 27.84 -10.51
N GLU A 127 9.27 26.61 -10.71
CA GLU A 127 9.13 25.92 -11.98
C GLU A 127 7.64 25.71 -12.32
N PHE A 128 7.28 25.83 -13.60
CA PHE A 128 5.90 25.63 -14.03
C PHE A 128 5.55 24.13 -14.05
N VAL A 129 4.97 23.66 -12.95
CA VAL A 129 4.51 22.27 -12.78
C VAL A 129 3.03 22.21 -12.46
N HIS A 130 2.31 21.31 -13.14
CA HIS A 130 0.95 20.94 -12.75
C HIS A 130 1.01 19.78 -11.77
N VAL A 131 0.55 20.01 -10.54
CA VAL A 131 0.40 18.97 -9.53
C VAL A 131 -1.04 18.46 -9.61
N LEU A 132 -1.22 17.20 -10.01
CA LEU A 132 -2.52 16.53 -10.03
C LEU A 132 -2.64 15.66 -8.78
N ASP A 133 -3.62 15.95 -7.91
CA ASP A 133 -3.90 15.10 -6.75
C ASP A 133 -4.89 14.00 -7.16
N THR A 134 -4.43 12.75 -7.18
CA THR A 134 -5.22 11.60 -7.62
C THR A 134 -5.94 10.88 -6.46
N ARG A 135 -5.96 11.48 -5.27
CA ARG A 135 -6.70 10.96 -4.11
C ARG A 135 -8.18 11.37 -4.16
N ASN A 136 -9.02 10.69 -3.40
CA ASN A 136 -10.44 11.05 -3.32
C ASN A 136 -10.64 12.41 -2.63
N GLU A 137 -11.84 12.98 -2.78
CA GLU A 137 -12.16 14.29 -2.21
C GLU A 137 -12.01 14.36 -0.68
N TYR A 138 -12.25 13.27 0.04
CA TYR A 138 -12.12 13.26 1.49
C TYR A 138 -10.66 13.49 1.93
N GLU A 139 -9.72 12.81 1.29
CA GLU A 139 -8.29 12.96 1.58
C GLU A 139 -7.76 14.34 1.20
N MET A 140 -8.23 14.90 0.07
CA MET A 140 -7.84 16.26 -0.34
C MET A 140 -8.29 17.32 0.67
N ARG A 141 -9.49 17.18 1.25
CA ARG A 141 -10.00 18.12 2.26
C ARG A 141 -9.16 18.12 3.55
N ILE A 142 -8.50 17.01 3.87
CA ILE A 142 -7.63 16.91 5.05
C ILE A 142 -6.30 17.65 4.80
N GLY A 143 -5.83 17.68 3.55
CA GLY A 143 -4.65 18.43 3.14
C GLY A 143 -4.13 17.99 1.78
N THR A 144 -3.66 18.96 1.00
CA THR A 144 -3.05 18.74 -0.32
C THR A 144 -1.89 19.72 -0.53
N PHE A 145 -1.11 19.53 -1.59
CA PHE A 145 -0.06 20.47 -1.97
C PHE A 145 -0.65 21.80 -2.41
N GLU A 146 0.07 22.89 -2.16
CA GLU A 146 -0.31 24.21 -2.67
C GLU A 146 -0.42 24.17 -4.20
N ASN A 147 -1.50 24.74 -4.74
CA ASN A 147 -1.85 24.74 -6.17
C ASN A 147 -2.09 23.35 -6.81
N ALA A 148 -2.29 22.29 -6.02
CA ALA A 148 -2.71 21.00 -6.56
C ALA A 148 -4.11 21.08 -7.18
N ILE A 149 -4.23 20.53 -8.40
CA ILE A 149 -5.48 20.41 -9.14
C ILE A 149 -6.28 19.25 -8.54
N ASN A 150 -7.53 19.54 -8.17
CA ASN A 150 -8.50 18.54 -7.69
C ASN A 150 -9.21 17.88 -8.89
N LEU A 151 -9.22 16.55 -8.91
CA LEU A 151 -9.90 15.75 -9.94
C LEU A 151 -11.35 15.39 -9.59
N HIS A 152 -11.84 15.79 -8.41
CA HIS A 152 -13.20 15.53 -7.91
C HIS A 152 -13.56 14.04 -7.89
N LEU A 153 -12.60 13.20 -7.49
CA LEU A 153 -12.78 11.75 -7.44
C LEU A 153 -13.70 11.36 -6.27
N PRO A 154 -14.74 10.54 -6.52
CA PRO A 154 -15.68 10.12 -5.48
C PRO A 154 -14.99 9.28 -4.40
N SER A 155 -15.56 9.30 -3.18
CA SER A 155 -15.10 8.49 -2.04
C SER A 155 -15.65 7.06 -2.10
#